data_AF-A0A7K2FL20-F1
#
_entry.id   AF-A0A7K2FL20-F1
#
_cell.length_a   1.000
_cell.length_b   1.000
_cell.length_c   1.000
_cell.angle_alpha   90.00
_cell.angle_beta   90.00
_cell.angle_gamma   90.00
#
_symmetry.space_group_name_H-M   'P 1'
#
loop_
_entity.id
_entity.type
_entity.pdbx_description
1 polymer ?
#
loop_
_entity_poly.entity_id
_entity_poly.type
_entity_poly.pdbx_seq_one_letter_code
_entity_poly.pdbx_strand_id
1 'polypeptide(L)'
;MTKHDASGWHVTDTLAARYADDTLPEPDAWSLEKHLEHCAGCAVRVSGAVRATAAGAVLGDVRAAVLAANPATAARPAPGTTPVTAPVREIPVRETPGHPLRTPR
;
A
#
# COMPACT_ATOMS: atom_id res chain seq x y z
N MET A 1 8.22 -5.19 13.35
CA MET A 1 7.01 -4.38 13.57
C MET A 1 5.85 -5.01 12.78
N THR A 2 5.38 -6.19 13.19
CA THR A 2 4.18 -6.82 12.61
C THR A 2 2.97 -6.07 13.16
N LYS A 3 2.37 -5.23 12.32
CA LYS A 3 1.26 -4.35 12.68
C LYS A 3 0.07 -5.22 13.07
N HIS A 4 -0.51 -4.96 14.24
CA HIS A 4 -1.66 -5.71 14.73
C HIS A 4 -2.89 -5.43 13.84
N ASP A 5 -3.34 -6.44 13.10
CA ASP A 5 -4.70 -6.52 12.58
C ASP A 5 -5.63 -6.85 13.78
N ALA A 6 -5.91 -5.85 14.61
CA ALA A 6 -6.69 -6.02 15.84
C ALA A 6 -8.18 -6.30 15.60
N SER A 7 -8.61 -6.39 14.35
CA SER A 7 -9.87 -7.00 13.94
C SER A 7 -9.64 -7.67 12.60
N GLY A 8 -10.02 -8.94 12.43
CA GLY A 8 -9.97 -9.62 11.12
C GLY A 8 -10.92 -9.02 10.07
N TRP A 9 -11.44 -7.82 10.33
CA TRP A 9 -12.30 -7.05 9.46
C TRP A 9 -11.46 -6.12 8.60
N HIS A 10 -11.64 -6.21 7.28
CA HIS A 10 -11.04 -5.32 6.31
C HIS A 10 -12.12 -4.75 5.39
N VAL A 11 -11.82 -3.59 4.85
CA VAL A 11 -12.67 -2.86 3.90
C VAL A 11 -12.80 -3.68 2.62
N THR A 12 -14.03 -3.98 2.21
CA THR A 12 -14.33 -4.59 0.92
C THR A 12 -14.33 -3.54 -0.19
N ASP A 13 -14.19 -3.96 -1.45
CA ASP A 13 -14.20 -3.01 -2.58
C ASP A 13 -15.56 -2.29 -2.71
N THR A 14 -16.67 -2.95 -2.40
CA THR A 14 -18.01 -2.32 -2.35
C THR A 14 -18.09 -1.26 -1.26
N LEU A 15 -17.54 -1.51 -0.07
CA LEU A 15 -17.53 -0.51 1.01
C LEU A 15 -16.65 0.69 0.62
N ALA A 16 -15.49 0.44 -0.02
CA ALA A 16 -14.61 1.49 -0.51
C ALA A 16 -15.27 2.34 -1.61
N ALA A 17 -16.02 1.71 -2.53
CA ALA A 17 -16.78 2.43 -3.55
C ALA A 17 -17.86 3.32 -2.94
N ARG A 18 -18.63 2.80 -1.97
CA ARG A 18 -19.67 3.55 -1.25
C ARG A 18 -19.14 4.69 -0.37
N TYR A 19 -17.90 4.55 0.10
CA TYR A 19 -17.23 5.66 0.78
C TYR A 19 -16.76 6.72 -0.22
N ALA A 20 -16.21 6.28 -1.36
CA ALA A 20 -15.71 7.18 -2.40
C ALA A 20 -16.81 7.97 -3.13
N ASP A 21 -18.03 7.41 -3.21
CA ASP A 21 -19.19 8.07 -3.81
C ASP A 21 -20.06 8.85 -2.79
N ASP A 22 -19.63 8.92 -1.52
CA ASP A 22 -20.33 9.61 -0.42
C ASP A 22 -21.75 9.04 -0.14
N THR A 23 -21.98 7.75 -0.43
CA THR A 23 -23.27 7.07 -0.17
C THR A 23 -23.27 6.17 1.07
N LEU A 24 -22.17 6.17 1.81
CA LEU A 24 -22.04 5.41 3.05
C LEU A 24 -22.70 6.19 4.21
N PRO A 25 -23.57 5.57 5.03
CA PRO A 25 -24.14 6.23 6.20
C PRO A 25 -23.05 6.75 7.13
N GLU A 26 -23.27 7.92 7.73
CA GLU A 26 -22.27 8.61 8.56
C GLU A 26 -21.61 7.73 9.65
N PRO A 27 -22.35 6.90 10.41
CA PRO A 27 -21.72 6.03 11.41
C PRO A 27 -20.78 4.97 10.81
N ASP A 28 -21.12 4.46 9.62
CA ASP A 28 -20.32 3.49 8.89
C ASP A 28 -19.06 4.15 8.30
N ALA A 29 -19.21 5.38 7.79
CA ALA A 29 -18.09 6.18 7.29
C ALA A 29 -17.09 6.51 8.41
N TRP A 30 -17.58 6.93 9.58
CA TRP A 30 -16.72 7.19 10.73
C TRP A 30 -15.97 5.94 11.19
N SER A 31 -16.66 4.80 11.25
CA SER A 31 -16.05 3.51 11.64
C SER A 31 -14.96 3.08 10.65
N LEU A 32 -15.22 3.27 9.36
CA LEU A 32 -14.26 3.04 8.29
C LEU A 32 -13.01 3.92 8.47
N GLU A 33 -13.18 5.23 8.65
CA GLU A 33 -12.08 6.18 8.83
C GLU A 33 -11.18 5.81 10.01
N LYS A 34 -11.77 5.43 11.14
CA LYS A 34 -11.02 4.97 12.32
C LYS A 34 -10.16 3.74 12.04
N HIS A 35 -10.63 2.84 11.18
CA HIS A 35 -9.85 1.70 10.75
C HIS A 35 -8.70 2.11 9.81
N LEU A 36 -8.91 3.08 8.92
CA LEU A 36 -7.89 3.55 7.96
C LEU A 36 -6.65 4.14 8.66
N GLU A 37 -6.82 4.76 9.83
CA GLU A 37 -5.73 5.27 10.67
C GLU A 37 -4.69 4.17 11.00
N HIS A 38 -5.13 2.90 11.05
CA HIS A 38 -4.31 1.77 11.48
C HIS A 38 -4.05 0.74 10.38
N CYS A 39 -4.90 0.65 9.34
CA CYS A 39 -4.75 -0.36 8.28
C CYS A 39 -4.29 0.23 6.94
N ALA A 40 -2.99 0.09 6.62
CA ALA A 40 -2.43 0.61 5.37
C ALA A 40 -3.01 -0.04 4.12
N GLY A 41 -3.33 -1.34 4.15
CA GLY A 41 -3.95 -2.05 3.03
C GLY A 41 -5.33 -1.49 2.68
N CYS A 42 -6.15 -1.23 3.70
CA CYS A 42 -7.46 -0.60 3.53
C CYS A 42 -7.34 0.86 3.07
N ALA A 43 -6.35 1.61 3.60
CA ALA A 43 -6.10 2.98 3.14
C ALA A 43 -5.73 3.04 1.65
N VAL A 44 -4.90 2.10 1.16
CA VAL A 44 -4.56 1.98 -0.26
C VAL A 44 -5.81 1.67 -1.10
N ARG A 45 -6.64 0.71 -0.66
CA ARG A 45 -7.88 0.32 -1.33
C ARG A 45 -8.85 1.51 -1.46
N VAL A 46 -9.15 2.18 -0.35
CA VAL A 46 -10.06 3.34 -0.34
C VAL A 46 -9.50 4.49 -1.19
N SER A 47 -8.21 4.78 -1.09
CA SER A 47 -7.56 5.78 -1.93
C SER A 47 -7.65 5.43 -3.42
N GLY A 48 -7.58 4.14 -3.76
CA GLY A 48 -7.79 3.65 -5.12
C GLY A 48 -9.21 3.91 -5.62
N ALA A 49 -10.22 3.61 -4.80
CA ALA A 49 -11.62 3.89 -5.11
C ALA A 49 -11.87 5.39 -5.32
N VAL A 50 -11.37 6.25 -4.42
CA VAL A 50 -11.48 7.71 -4.55
C VAL A 50 -10.82 8.21 -5.85
N ARG A 51 -9.63 7.71 -6.20
CA ARG A 51 -8.95 8.08 -7.45
C ARG A 51 -9.71 7.68 -8.71
N ALA A 52 -10.55 6.65 -8.65
CA ALA A 52 -11.38 6.21 -9.77
C ALA A 52 -12.63 7.09 -9.99
N THR A 53 -12.93 8.01 -9.08
CA THR A 53 -14.05 8.95 -9.21
C THR A 53 -13.67 10.19 -10.04
N ALA A 54 -14.67 11.01 -10.40
CA ALA A 54 -14.44 12.31 -11.01
C ALA A 54 -13.62 13.25 -10.11
N ALA A 55 -13.82 13.19 -8.78
CA ALA A 55 -13.00 13.92 -7.82
C ALA A 55 -11.52 13.48 -7.87
N GLY A 56 -11.28 12.19 -8.15
CA GLY A 56 -9.93 11.65 -8.34
C GLY A 56 -9.14 12.34 -9.45
N ALA A 57 -9.78 12.64 -10.59
CA ALA A 57 -9.15 13.38 -11.68
C ALA A 57 -8.76 14.80 -11.24
N VAL A 58 -9.68 15.51 -10.60
CA VAL A 58 -9.45 16.88 -10.08
C VAL A 58 -8.32 16.90 -9.04
N LEU A 59 -8.28 15.92 -8.13
CA LEU A 59 -7.19 15.79 -7.15
C LEU A 59 -5.83 15.54 -7.83
N GLY A 60 -5.81 14.80 -8.95
CA GLY A 60 -4.63 14.61 -9.78
C GLY A 60 -4.10 15.93 -10.36
N ASP A 61 -5.00 16.74 -10.91
CA ASP A 61 -4.65 18.05 -11.47
C ASP A 61 -4.16 19.03 -10.39
N VAL A 62 -4.84 19.08 -9.24
CA VAL A 62 -4.42 19.89 -8.08
C VAL A 62 -3.02 19.46 -7.62
N ARG A 63 -2.75 18.15 -7.52
CA ARG A 63 -1.42 17.65 -7.16
C ARG A 63 -0.37 18.11 -8.18
N ALA A 64 -0.67 18.02 -9.47
CA ALA A 64 0.26 18.46 -10.52
C ALA A 64 0.54 19.97 -10.42
N ALA A 65 -0.50 20.78 -10.24
CA ALA A 65 -0.39 22.23 -10.09
C ALA A 65 0.44 22.61 -8.86
N VAL A 66 0.19 21.98 -7.70
CA VAL A 66 0.96 22.20 -6.47
C VAL A 66 2.44 21.84 -6.65
N LEU A 67 2.74 20.73 -7.34
CA LEU A 67 4.11 20.34 -7.61
C LEU A 67 4.81 21.30 -8.58
N ALA A 68 4.11 21.77 -9.61
CA ALA A 68 4.64 22.75 -10.57
C ALA A 68 4.88 24.13 -9.92
N ALA A 69 4.04 24.51 -8.97
CA ALA A 69 4.16 25.77 -8.24
C ALA A 69 5.33 25.79 -7.23
N ASN A 70 5.99 24.66 -6.97
CA ASN A 70 7.14 24.59 -6.07
C ASN A 70 8.47 24.71 -6.85
N PRO A 71 9.15 25.88 -6.82
CA PRO A 71 10.39 26.11 -7.56
C PRO A 71 11.58 25.26 -7.06
N ALA A 72 11.50 24.63 -5.89
CA ALA A 72 12.54 23.74 -5.37
C ALA A 72 12.62 22.36 -6.07
N THR A 73 11.71 22.07 -7.00
CA THR A 73 11.70 20.82 -7.79
C THR A 73 12.57 20.92 -9.06
N ALA A 74 13.16 22.08 -9.34
CA ALA A 74 14.18 22.24 -10.38
C ALA A 74 15.48 21.55 -9.93
N ALA A 75 15.64 20.30 -10.37
CA ALA A 75 16.88 19.51 -10.38
C ALA A 75 17.70 19.53 -9.07
N ARG A 76 17.40 18.62 -8.14
CA ARG A 76 18.49 18.03 -7.35
C ARG A 76 19.31 17.16 -8.31
N PRO A 77 20.61 17.42 -8.54
CA PRO A 77 21.45 16.50 -9.30
C PRO A 77 21.31 15.11 -8.69
N ALA A 78 21.13 14.08 -9.53
CA ALA A 78 21.17 12.71 -9.05
C ALA A 78 22.47 12.53 -8.25
N PRO A 79 22.43 12.09 -6.98
CA PRO A 79 23.65 11.68 -6.30
C PRO A 79 24.28 10.60 -7.17
N GLY A 80 25.52 10.87 -7.59
CA GLY A 80 26.20 10.15 -8.65
C GLY A 80 25.97 8.65 -8.57
N THR A 81 25.62 8.07 -9.71
CA THR A 81 25.75 6.66 -10.02
C THR A 81 27.21 6.26 -9.87
N THR A 82 27.64 6.06 -8.63
CA THR A 82 28.73 5.13 -8.36
C THR A 82 28.13 3.74 -8.52
N PRO A 83 28.69 2.87 -9.37
CA PRO A 83 28.26 1.49 -9.44
C PRO A 83 28.56 0.88 -8.06
N VAL A 84 27.52 0.57 -7.29
CA VAL A 84 27.67 -0.29 -6.13
C VAL A 84 27.88 -1.70 -6.69
N THR A 85 29.13 -2.08 -6.94
CA THR A 85 29.53 -3.48 -6.97
C THR A 85 29.36 -4.02 -5.56
N ALA A 86 28.16 -4.47 -5.23
CA ALA A 86 27.94 -5.29 -4.06
C ALA A 86 28.56 -6.68 -4.33
N PRO A 87 29.39 -7.23 -3.45
CA PRO A 87 29.77 -8.63 -3.57
C PRO A 87 28.52 -9.48 -3.34
N VAL A 88 28.24 -10.39 -4.28
CA VAL A 88 27.27 -11.47 -4.08
C VAL A 88 27.66 -12.22 -2.82
N ARG A 89 26.84 -12.10 -1.77
CA ARG A 89 26.88 -13.05 -0.67
C ARG A 89 26.14 -14.28 -1.12
N GLU A 90 26.89 -15.34 -1.41
CA GLU A 90 26.34 -16.67 -1.61
C GLU A 90 25.53 -17.07 -0.36
N ILE A 91 24.25 -17.39 -0.58
CA ILE A 91 23.41 -17.96 0.45
C ILE A 91 23.77 -19.45 0.51
N PRO A 92 24.28 -19.98 1.64
CA PRO A 92 24.48 -21.42 1.75
C PRO A 92 23.11 -22.11 1.72
N VAL A 93 22.94 -23.00 0.75
CA VAL A 93 21.82 -23.95 0.67
C VAL A 93 21.81 -24.74 1.98
N ARG A 94 20.72 -24.65 2.75
CA ARG A 94 20.44 -25.62 3.79
C ARG A 94 19.98 -26.90 3.11
N GLU A 95 20.83 -27.92 3.13
CA GLU A 95 20.40 -29.29 2.88
C GLU A 95 19.36 -29.68 3.94
N THR A 96 18.16 -30.01 3.48
CA THR A 96 17.12 -30.63 4.30
C THR A 96 17.53 -32.07 4.59
N PRO A 97 17.65 -32.49 5.87
CA PRO A 97 17.84 -33.91 6.19
C PRO A 97 16.61 -34.71 5.74
N GLY A 98 16.86 -35.74 4.94
CA GLY A 98 15.84 -36.61 4.38
C GLY A 98 14.94 -37.24 5.44
N HIS A 99 13.63 -37.08 5.25
CA HIS A 99 12.62 -37.85 5.97
C HIS A 99 12.65 -39.30 5.45
N PRO A 100 12.80 -40.34 6.30
CA PRO A 100 12.68 -41.70 5.83
C PRO A 100 11.22 -42.01 5.47
N LEU A 101 11.02 -42.50 4.25
CA LEU A 101 9.76 -43.06 3.77
C LEU A 101 9.38 -44.26 4.65
N ARG A 102 8.24 -44.16 5.34
CA ARG A 102 7.57 -45.32 5.96
C ARG A 102 6.99 -46.19 4.85
N THR A 103 7.40 -47.46 4.80
CA THR A 103 6.73 -48.50 4.02
C THR A 103 5.45 -48.96 4.74
N PRO A 104 4.33 -49.16 4.02
CA PRO A 104 3.16 -49.81 4.60
C PRO A 104 3.35 -51.33 4.69
N ARG A 105 2.79 -51.94 5.75
CA ARG A 105 2.53 -53.37 5.86
C ARG A 105 1.04 -53.58 6.04
#